data_AF-A0A382JEW1-F1
#
_entry.id   AF-A0A382JEW1-F1
#
_cell.length_a   1.000
_cell.length_b   1.000
_cell.length_c   1.000
_cell.angle_alpha   90.00
_cell.angle_beta   90.00
_cell.angle_gamma   90.00
#
_symmetry.space_group_name_H-M   'P 1'
#
loop_
_entity.id
_entity.type
_entity.pdbx_description
1 polymer ?
#
loop_
_entity_poly.entity_id
_entity_poly.type
_entity_poly.pdbx_seq_one_letter_code
_entity_poly.pdbx_strand_id
1 'polypeptide(L)'
;GMRLLSMFRVGIAAIGATVIMLAVAAGFAKLFSPILNISEDALLLALAPGGLAEMSLIAISMDSDTAFIATLHIFRITMIAAAGPALFRLLRNLRH
;
A
#
# COMPACT_ATOMS: atom_id res chain seq x y z
N GLY A 1 10.53 32.80 -5.94
CA GLY A 1 10.25 31.74 -4.95
C GLY A 1 8.89 31.08 -5.14
N MET A 2 8.60 30.48 -6.30
CA MET A 2 7.33 29.77 -6.55
C MET A 2 7.37 28.26 -6.24
N ARG A 3 8.56 27.68 -5.97
CA ARG A 3 8.74 26.24 -5.73
C ARG A 3 8.12 25.75 -4.42
N LEU A 4 8.08 26.59 -3.40
CA LEU A 4 7.60 26.19 -2.07
C LEU A 4 6.08 25.95 -2.06
N LEU A 5 5.31 26.82 -2.72
CA LEU A 5 3.84 26.70 -2.83
C LEU A 5 3.43 25.44 -3.62
N SER A 6 4.18 25.06 -4.66
CA SER A 6 3.93 23.80 -5.39
C SER A 6 4.22 22.57 -4.54
N MET A 7 5.23 22.61 -3.66
CA MET A 7 5.53 21.50 -2.74
C MET A 7 4.42 21.29 -1.72
N PHE A 8 3.82 22.36 -1.21
CA PHE A 8 2.65 22.26 -0.31
C PHE A 8 1.46 21.55 -0.97
N ARG A 9 1.17 21.87 -2.23
CA ARG A 9 0.07 21.22 -2.96
C ARG A 9 0.30 19.73 -3.14
N VAL A 10 1.53 19.33 -3.49
CA VAL A 10 1.91 17.92 -3.61
C VAL A 10 1.87 17.21 -2.25
N GLY A 11 2.33 17.87 -1.18
CA GLY A 11 2.25 17.35 0.18
C GLY A 11 0.81 17.08 0.64
N ILE A 12 -0.10 18.02 0.42
CA ILE A 12 -1.53 17.83 0.74
C ILE A 12 -2.12 16.67 -0.06
N ALA A 13 -1.82 16.58 -1.36
CA ALA A 13 -2.29 15.48 -2.20
C ALA A 13 -1.75 14.12 -1.72
N ALA A 14 -0.48 14.05 -1.33
CA ALA A 14 0.14 12.83 -0.81
C ALA A 14 -0.50 12.39 0.51
N ILE A 15 -0.72 13.31 1.45
CA ILE A 15 -1.41 13.03 2.71
C ILE A 15 -2.84 12.53 2.43
N GLY A 16 -3.59 13.22 1.56
CA GLY A 16 -4.94 12.81 1.17
C GLY A 16 -4.98 11.41 0.57
N ALA A 17 -4.05 11.10 -0.34
CA ALA A 17 -3.93 9.78 -0.93
C ALA A 17 -3.62 8.69 0.12
N THR A 18 -2.71 8.97 1.06
CA THR A 18 -2.37 8.04 2.16
C THR A 18 -3.57 7.78 3.06
N VAL A 19 -4.32 8.82 3.42
CA VAL A 19 -5.54 8.69 4.25
C VAL A 19 -6.58 7.83 3.53
N ILE A 20 -6.80 8.04 2.23
CA ILE A 20 -7.73 7.24 1.44
C ILE A 20 -7.27 5.78 1.39
N MET A 21 -5.99 5.52 1.11
CA MET A 21 -5.44 4.17 1.08
C MET A 21 -5.58 3.45 2.43
N LEU A 22 -5.30 4.14 3.54
CA LEU A 22 -5.47 3.58 4.89
C LEU A 22 -6.94 3.29 5.20
N ALA A 23 -7.86 4.18 4.83
CA ALA A 23 -9.30 3.96 5.04
C ALA A 23 -9.80 2.74 4.27
N VAL A 24 -9.36 2.57 3.03
CA VAL A 24 -9.68 1.39 2.20
C VAL A 24 -9.06 0.13 2.81
N ALA A 25 -7.80 0.18 3.23
CA ALA A 25 -7.11 -0.95 3.87
C ALA A 25 -7.82 -1.40 5.15
N ALA A 26 -8.22 -0.47 6.02
CA ALA A 26 -8.98 -0.76 7.23
C ALA A 26 -10.37 -1.34 6.93
N GLY A 27 -11.06 -0.80 5.93
CA GLY A 27 -12.35 -1.34 5.47
C GLY A 27 -12.22 -2.79 4.99
N PHE A 28 -11.20 -3.09 4.20
CA PHE A 28 -10.93 -4.46 3.73
C PHE A 28 -10.46 -5.38 4.85
N ALA A 29 -9.59 -4.92 5.74
CA ALA A 29 -9.14 -5.71 6.87
C ALA A 29 -10.33 -6.17 7.73
N LYS A 30 -11.25 -5.26 8.09
CA LYS A 30 -12.46 -5.62 8.84
C LYS A 30 -13.39 -6.56 8.09
N LEU A 31 -13.56 -6.36 6.78
CA LEU A 31 -14.48 -7.16 5.99
C LEU A 31 -13.94 -8.58 5.74
N PHE A 32 -12.64 -8.71 5.47
CA PHE A 32 -12.02 -9.97 5.04
C PHE A 32 -11.32 -10.75 6.15
N SER A 33 -10.95 -10.12 7.27
CA SER A 33 -10.37 -10.80 8.44
C SER A 33 -11.19 -12.03 8.89
N PRO A 34 -12.53 -11.94 9.09
CA PRO A 34 -13.30 -13.10 9.52
C PRO A 34 -13.44 -14.17 8.42
N ILE A 35 -13.38 -13.77 7.15
CA ILE A 35 -13.49 -14.69 6.01
C ILE A 35 -12.20 -15.50 5.86
N LEU A 36 -11.05 -14.83 6.01
CA LEU A 36 -9.72 -15.42 5.84
C LEU A 36 -9.19 -16.09 7.11
N ASN A 37 -9.87 -15.92 8.26
CA ASN A 37 -9.38 -16.36 9.59
C ASN A 37 -7.98 -15.81 9.92
N ILE A 38 -7.71 -14.57 9.52
CA ILE A 38 -6.45 -13.84 9.78
C ILE A 38 -6.77 -12.70 10.75
N SER A 39 -5.85 -12.36 11.66
CA SER A 39 -6.07 -11.24 12.57
C SER A 39 -6.29 -9.92 11.80
N GLU A 40 -7.17 -9.07 12.32
CA GLU A 40 -7.47 -7.77 11.71
C GLU A 40 -6.20 -6.93 11.58
N ASP A 41 -5.34 -6.96 12.61
CA ASP A 41 -4.09 -6.19 12.65
C ASP A 41 -3.07 -6.70 11.62
N ALA A 42 -2.96 -8.02 11.43
CA ALA A 42 -2.09 -8.61 10.41
C ALA A 42 -2.55 -8.20 9.01
N LEU A 43 -3.86 -8.27 8.77
CA LEU A 43 -4.44 -7.97 7.48
C LEU A 43 -4.38 -6.46 7.18
N LEU A 44 -4.63 -5.62 8.18
CA LEU A 44 -4.46 -4.18 8.10
C LEU A 44 -3.01 -3.80 7.75
N LEU A 45 -2.03 -4.35 8.48
CA LEU A 45 -0.62 -4.11 8.17
C LEU A 45 -0.23 -4.63 6.79
N ALA A 46 -0.76 -5.77 6.35
CA ALA A 46 -0.47 -6.31 5.03
C ALA A 46 -1.05 -5.45 3.87
N LEU A 47 -2.19 -4.79 4.10
CA LEU A 47 -2.86 -3.92 3.11
C LEU A 47 -2.42 -2.45 3.19
N ALA A 48 -1.93 -2.01 4.34
CA ALA A 48 -1.57 -0.61 4.54
C ALA A 48 -0.44 -0.15 3.59
N PRO A 49 -0.44 1.12 3.16
CA PRO A 49 0.69 1.70 2.45
C PRO A 49 1.83 2.03 3.42
N GLY A 50 3.08 1.77 3.00
CA GLY A 50 4.29 2.08 3.76
C GLY A 50 5.46 1.15 3.39
N GLY A 51 6.53 1.22 4.17
CA GLY A 51 7.77 0.46 3.95
C GLY A 51 7.70 -0.96 4.51
N LEU A 52 8.23 -1.93 3.76
CA LEU A 52 8.29 -3.34 4.20
C LEU A 52 8.98 -3.47 5.56
N ALA A 53 10.11 -2.79 5.76
CA ALA A 53 10.87 -2.84 7.01
C ALA A 53 10.08 -2.29 8.22
N GLU A 54 9.41 -1.15 8.05
CA GLU A 54 8.61 -0.52 9.10
C GLU A 54 7.46 -1.43 9.51
N MET A 55 6.77 -2.02 8.53
CA MET A 55 5.63 -2.90 8.79
C MET A 55 6.03 -4.23 9.41
N SER A 56 7.19 -4.79 9.03
CA SER A 56 7.72 -5.99 9.69
C SER A 56 8.06 -5.73 11.15
N LEU A 57 8.61 -4.55 11.49
CA LEU A 57 8.87 -4.20 12.89
C LEU A 57 7.56 -4.08 13.70
N ILE A 58 6.53 -3.43 13.14
CA ILE A 58 5.22 -3.33 13.81
C ILE A 58 4.61 -4.73 13.97
N ALA A 59 4.65 -5.56 12.92
CA ALA A 59 4.13 -6.92 12.98
C ALA A 59 4.77 -7.76 14.08
N ILE A 60 6.10 -7.71 14.20
CA ILE A 60 6.86 -8.39 15.27
C ILE A 60 6.42 -7.85 16.64
N SER A 61 6.23 -6.54 16.77
CA SER A 61 5.82 -5.94 18.05
C SER A 61 4.40 -6.32 18.48
N MET A 62 3.54 -6.68 17.53
CA MET A 62 2.15 -7.10 17.78
C MET A 62 1.99 -8.63 17.80
N ASP A 63 3.09 -9.40 17.77
CA ASP A 63 3.09 -10.86 17.64
C ASP A 63 2.24 -11.36 16.45
N SER A 64 2.23 -10.57 15.38
CA SER A 64 1.45 -10.81 14.17
C SER A 64 2.29 -11.59 13.14
N ASP A 65 1.62 -12.31 12.23
CA ASP A 65 2.28 -13.06 11.16
C ASP A 65 3.06 -12.12 10.21
N THR A 66 4.34 -11.99 10.51
CA THR A 66 5.26 -11.12 9.77
C THR A 66 5.58 -11.68 8.39
N ALA A 67 5.55 -13.02 8.23
CA ALA A 67 5.82 -13.68 6.95
C ALA A 67 4.69 -13.41 5.96
N PHE A 68 3.44 -13.45 6.42
CA PHE A 68 2.28 -13.07 5.63
C PHE A 68 2.36 -11.61 5.15
N ILE A 69 2.60 -10.67 6.07
CA ILE A 69 2.70 -9.24 5.77
C ILE A 69 3.82 -8.95 4.77
N ALA A 70 5.01 -9.53 5.00
CA ALA A 70 6.16 -9.36 4.12
C ALA A 70 5.88 -9.92 2.72
N THR A 71 5.21 -11.08 2.63
CA THR A 71 4.87 -11.71 1.36
C THR A 71 3.93 -10.85 0.53
N LEU A 72 2.87 -10.29 1.12
CA LEU A 72 1.96 -9.37 0.42
C LEU A 72 2.68 -8.08 -0.02
N HIS A 73 3.60 -7.57 0.80
CA HIS A 73 4.41 -6.40 0.45
C HIS A 73 5.34 -6.66 -0.73
N ILE A 74 6.03 -7.81 -0.73
CA ILE A 74 6.89 -8.23 -1.83
C ILE A 74 6.06 -8.45 -3.10
N PHE A 75 4.90 -9.09 -2.97
CA PHE A 75 3.97 -9.28 -4.07
C PHE A 75 3.55 -7.94 -4.68
N ARG A 76 3.19 -6.94 -3.86
CA ARG A 76 2.86 -5.58 -4.33
C ARG A 76 3.99 -4.96 -5.14
N ILE A 77 5.22 -4.99 -4.62
CA ILE A 77 6.39 -4.41 -5.30
C ILE A 77 6.66 -5.13 -6.62
N THR A 78 6.62 -6.46 -6.60
CA THR A 78 6.85 -7.31 -7.79
C THR A 78 5.78 -7.07 -8.86
N MET A 79 4.52 -6.99 -8.45
CA MET A 79 3.38 -6.74 -9.33
C MET A 79 3.49 -5.35 -9.98
N ILE A 80 3.82 -4.31 -9.21
CA ILE A 80 4.04 -2.96 -9.76
C ILE A 80 5.25 -2.94 -10.71
N ALA A 81 6.36 -3.59 -10.34
CA ALA A 81 7.56 -3.65 -11.17
C ALA A 81 7.32 -4.38 -12.51
N ALA A 82 6.53 -5.46 -12.50
CA ALA A 82 6.18 -6.21 -13.70
C ALA A 82 5.08 -5.53 -14.53
N ALA A 83 4.06 -4.98 -13.88
CA ALA A 83 2.92 -4.35 -14.55
C ALA A 83 3.24 -2.96 -15.08
N GLY A 84 4.16 -2.21 -14.46
CA GLY A 84 4.53 -0.86 -14.87
C GLY A 84 4.94 -0.77 -16.35
N PRO A 85 5.93 -1.57 -16.82
CA PRO A 85 6.31 -1.60 -18.22
C PRO A 85 5.18 -2.04 -19.16
N ALA A 86 4.38 -3.03 -18.75
CA ALA A 86 3.25 -3.53 -19.54
C ALA A 86 2.16 -2.46 -19.71
N LEU A 87 1.79 -1.80 -18.62
CA LEU A 87 0.82 -0.70 -18.63
C LEU A 87 1.33 0.50 -19.43
N PHE A 88 2.62 0.83 -19.31
CA PHE A 88 3.22 1.91 -20.11
C PHE A 88 3.22 1.61 -21.61
N ARG A 89 3.42 0.34 -22.02
CA ARG A 89 3.27 -0.08 -23.42
C ARG A 89 1.82 0.04 -23.88
N LEU A 90 0.86 -0.45 -23.10
CA LEU A 90 -0.57 -0.39 -23.42
C LEU A 90 -1.08 1.04 -23.56
N LEU A 91 -0.77 1.91 -22.60
CA LEU A 91 -1.20 3.32 -22.61
C LEU A 91 -0.62 4.11 -23.79
N ARG A 92 0.59 3.76 -24.25
CA ARG A 92 1.19 4.37 -25.43
C ARG A 92 0.52 3.91 -26.73
N ASN A 93 0.09 2.65 -26.81
CA ASN A 93 -0.64 2.15 -27.97
C ASN A 93 -2.05 2.75 -28.08
N LEU A 94 -2.68 3.14 -26.97
CA LEU A 94 -4.00 3.78 -26.95
C LEU A 94 -3.98 5.29 -27.25
N ARG A 95 -2.79 5.93 -27.28
CA ARG A 95 -2.63 7.35 -27.64
C ARG A 95 -2.26 7.56 -29.12
N HIS A 96 -2.13 6.47 -29.89
CA HIS A 96 -2.08 6.47 -31.35
C HIS A 96 -3.43 6.04 -31.90
#